data_AF-C7TP24-F1
#
_entry.id   AF-C7TP24-F1
#
_cell.length_a   1.000
_cell.length_b   1.000
_cell.length_c   1.000
_cell.angle_alpha   90.00
_cell.angle_beta   90.00
_cell.angle_gamma   90.00
#
_symmetry.space_group_name_H-M   'P 1'
#
loop_
_entity.id
_entity.type
_entity.pdbx_description
1 polymer ?
#
loop_
_entity_poly.entity_id
_entity_poly.type
_entity_poly.pdbx_seq_one_letter_code
_entity_poly.pdbx_strand_id
1 'polypeptide(L)'
;MLAITFFFTNCLALSMHGSLILSVTNPQEGEEVKTSEHENTFFRDIVGYSIGALAIHRLGLFLALSAVFWSAVCIVISGPFWTRGWPEW
;
A
#
# COMPACT_ATOMS: atom_id res chain seq x y z
N MET A 1 -14.28 0.46 -9.67
CA MET A 1 -13.22 1.47 -9.38
C MET A 1 -12.43 1.12 -8.12
N LEU A 2 -13.08 0.82 -6.99
CA LEU A 2 -12.41 0.52 -5.71
C LEU A 2 -11.32 -0.57 -5.76
N ALA A 3 -11.62 -1.74 -6.35
CA ALA A 3 -10.65 -2.84 -6.44
C ALA A 3 -9.33 -2.42 -7.08
N ILE A 4 -9.41 -1.69 -8.21
CA ILE A 4 -8.25 -1.20 -8.96
C ILE A 4 -7.46 -0.19 -8.11
N THR A 5 -8.14 0.72 -7.42
CA THR A 5 -7.49 1.66 -6.50
C THR A 5 -6.70 0.91 -5.43
N PHE A 6 -7.29 -0.10 -4.78
CA PHE A 6 -6.57 -0.90 -3.79
C PHE A 6 -5.40 -1.69 -4.39
N PHE A 7 -5.51 -2.22 -5.60
CA PHE A 7 -4.39 -2.88 -6.28
C PHE A 7 -3.21 -1.93 -6.50
N PHE A 8 -3.46 -0.73 -7.05
CA PHE A 8 -2.41 0.24 -7.29
C PHE A 8 -1.81 0.80 -6.00
N THR A 9 -2.65 1.12 -5.01
CA THR A 9 -2.16 1.58 -3.71
C THR A 9 -1.37 0.49 -2.98
N ASN A 10 -1.76 -0.78 -3.08
CA ASN A 10 -0.99 -1.89 -2.52
C ASN A 10 0.40 -2.01 -3.17
N CYS A 11 0.46 -1.93 -4.50
CA CYS A 11 1.72 -1.97 -5.23
C CYS A 11 2.65 -0.80 -4.83
N LEU A 12 2.11 0.41 -4.76
CA LEU A 12 2.84 1.59 -4.31
C LEU A 12 3.34 1.44 -2.87
N ALA A 13 2.49 0.97 -1.95
CA ALA A 13 2.87 0.76 -0.55
C ALA A 13 3.96 -0.29 -0.41
N LEU A 14 3.88 -1.39 -1.18
CA LEU A 14 4.88 -2.44 -1.20
C LEU A 14 6.24 -1.91 -1.71
N SER A 15 6.25 -1.14 -2.80
CA SER A 15 7.50 -0.58 -3.34
C SER A 15 8.15 0.37 -2.33
N MET A 16 7.36 1.25 -1.71
CA MET A 16 7.87 2.19 -0.71
C MET A 16 8.39 1.48 0.55
N HIS A 17 7.66 0.46 1.03
CA HIS A 17 8.07 -0.30 2.19
C HIS A 17 9.37 -1.08 1.93
N GLY A 18 9.44 -1.81 0.83
CA GLY A 18 10.64 -2.57 0.46
C GLY A 18 11.85 -1.66 0.27
N SER A 19 11.69 -0.54 -0.45
CA SER A 19 12.78 0.41 -0.65
C SER A 19 13.25 1.06 0.65
N LEU A 20 12.33 1.37 1.58
CA LEU A 20 12.70 1.96 2.87
C LEU A 20 13.61 1.02 3.67
N ILE A 21 13.19 -0.23 3.84
CA ILE A 21 13.97 -1.21 4.63
C ILE A 21 15.33 -1.46 3.98
N LEU A 22 15.39 -1.59 2.66
CA LEU A 22 16.65 -1.73 1.94
C LEU A 22 17.54 -0.50 2.11
N SER A 23 16.99 0.72 2.08
CA SER A 23 17.77 1.95 2.25
C SER A 23 18.38 2.09 3.64
N VAL A 24 17.70 1.60 4.68
CA VAL A 24 18.17 1.64 6.07
C VAL A 24 19.21 0.56 6.35
N THR A 25 19.05 -0.61 5.74
CA THR A 25 19.95 -1.75 5.93
C THR A 25 21.16 -1.77 4.98
N ASN A 26 21.09 -1.03 3.87
CA ASN A 26 22.16 -0.90 2.88
C ASN A 26 22.48 0.60 2.66
N PRO A 27 23.06 1.28 3.67
CA PRO A 27 23.44 2.68 3.55
C PRO A 27 24.65 2.86 2.60
N GLN A 28 25.08 4.11 2.41
CA GLN A 28 26.25 4.40 1.58
C GLN A 28 27.53 3.76 2.16
N GLU A 29 28.54 3.56 1.32
CA GLU A 29 29.81 2.96 1.73
C GLU A 29 30.45 3.76 2.87
N GLY A 30 30.86 3.05 3.93
CA GLY A 30 31.45 3.64 5.13
C GLY A 30 30.43 4.18 6.15
N GLU A 31 29.13 4.14 5.85
CA GLU A 31 28.09 4.50 6.82
C GLU A 31 27.56 3.30 7.62
N GLU A 32 27.15 3.55 8.86
CA GLU A 32 26.48 2.56 9.69
C GLU A 32 25.01 2.34 9.27
N VAL A 33 24.52 1.12 9.50
CA VAL A 33 23.11 0.75 9.34
C VAL A 33 22.22 1.70 10.14
N LYS A 34 21.16 2.19 9.51
CA LYS A 34 20.29 3.19 10.13
C LYS A 34 19.30 2.55 11.11
N THR A 35 18.62 3.38 11.87
CA THR A 35 17.68 2.96 12.92
C THR A 35 16.23 3.19 12.51
N SER A 36 15.30 2.66 13.30
CA SER A 36 13.86 2.91 13.13
C SER A 36 13.48 4.39 13.19
N GLU A 37 14.27 5.24 13.85
CA GLU A 37 14.03 6.69 13.83
C GLU A 37 14.33 7.30 12.45
N HIS A 38 15.31 6.76 11.70
CA HIS A 38 15.55 7.21 10.33
C HIS A 38 14.40 6.84 9.39
N GLU A 39 13.79 5.66 9.56
CA GLU A 39 12.59 5.26 8.82
C GLU A 39 11.47 6.28 8.98
N ASN A 40 11.22 6.70 10.23
CA ASN A 40 10.18 7.66 10.54
C ASN A 40 10.49 9.06 10.03
N THR A 41 11.72 9.54 10.23
CA THR A 41 12.14 10.87 9.78
C THR A 41 12.04 10.99 8.27
N PHE A 42 12.49 9.98 7.50
CA PHE A 42 12.40 9.97 6.05
C PHE A 42 10.98 10.27 5.53
N PHE A 43 9.97 9.55 6.03
CA PHE A 43 8.58 9.76 5.60
C PHE A 43 7.97 11.05 6.16
N ARG A 44 8.35 11.45 7.37
CA ARG A 44 7.93 12.75 7.93
C ARG A 44 8.47 13.91 7.10
N ASP A 45 9.69 13.82 6.61
CA ASP A 45 10.31 14.88 5.81
C ASP A 45 9.71 14.98 4.41
N ILE A 46 9.40 13.85 3.77
CA ILE A 46 8.90 13.84 2.38
C ILE A 46 7.39 14.14 2.32
N VAL A 47 6.59 13.58 3.22
CA VAL A 47 5.11 13.66 3.15
C VAL A 47 4.45 14.13 4.44
N GLY A 48 5.21 14.53 5.47
CA GLY A 48 4.67 15.05 6.74
C GLY A 48 4.13 13.98 7.70
N TYR A 49 4.23 12.68 7.35
CA TYR A 49 3.67 11.60 8.16
C TYR A 49 4.43 10.28 7.98
N SER A 50 4.71 9.58 9.08
CA SER A 50 5.15 8.18 9.08
C SER A 50 4.12 7.32 9.80
N ILE A 51 3.68 6.25 9.13
CA ILE A 51 2.74 5.27 9.68
C ILE A 51 3.40 4.35 10.73
N GLY A 52 4.73 4.21 10.67
CA GLY A 52 5.50 3.35 11.56
C GLY A 52 5.55 1.88 11.17
N ALA A 53 6.55 1.16 11.72
CA ALA A 53 6.94 -0.18 11.28
C ALA A 53 5.83 -1.23 11.40
N LEU A 54 5.14 -1.36 12.55
CA LEU A 54 4.09 -2.38 12.67
C LEU A 54 2.87 -2.06 11.79
N ALA A 55 2.52 -0.79 11.67
CA ALA A 55 1.30 -0.38 10.99
C ALA A 55 1.43 -0.46 9.46
N ILE A 56 2.62 -0.29 8.86
CA ILE A 56 2.79 -0.50 7.41
C ILE A 56 2.51 -1.96 7.00
N HIS A 57 2.87 -2.94 7.84
CA HIS A 57 2.56 -4.35 7.59
C HIS A 57 1.05 -4.62 7.66
N ARG A 58 0.37 -4.02 8.65
CA ARG A 58 -1.11 -4.11 8.79
C ARG A 58 -1.82 -3.43 7.62
N LEU A 59 -1.34 -2.27 7.20
CA LEU A 59 -1.85 -1.56 6.05
C LEU A 59 -1.66 -2.40 4.78
N GLY A 60 -0.49 -3.00 4.57
CA GLY A 60 -0.24 -3.90 3.44
C GLY A 60 -1.23 -5.06 3.36
N LEU A 61 -1.47 -5.75 4.48
CA LEU A 61 -2.48 -6.81 4.55
C LEU A 61 -3.89 -6.27 4.22
N PHE A 62 -4.26 -5.14 4.82
CA PHE A 62 -5.56 -4.50 4.58
C PHE A 62 -5.76 -4.12 3.11
N LEU A 63 -4.76 -3.50 2.48
CA LEU A 63 -4.81 -3.09 1.08
C LEU A 63 -4.94 -4.31 0.15
N ALA A 64 -4.12 -5.35 0.37
CA ALA A 64 -4.15 -6.57 -0.42
C ALA A 64 -5.50 -7.31 -0.32
N LEU A 65 -6.02 -7.48 0.91
CA LEU A 65 -7.32 -8.14 1.11
C LEU A 65 -8.47 -7.28 0.56
N SER A 66 -8.41 -5.96 0.71
CA SER A 66 -9.42 -5.05 0.16
C SER A 66 -9.44 -5.12 -1.38
N ALA A 67 -8.30 -5.22 -2.04
CA ALA A 67 -8.22 -5.37 -3.49
C ALA A 67 -9.00 -6.60 -3.97
N VAL A 68 -8.77 -7.75 -3.33
CA VAL A 68 -9.46 -9.01 -3.68
C VAL A 68 -10.94 -8.97 -3.29
N PHE A 69 -11.26 -8.47 -2.09
CA PHE A 69 -12.64 -8.35 -1.61
C PHE A 69 -13.49 -7.52 -2.56
N TRP A 70 -13.03 -6.31 -2.92
CA TRP A 70 -13.78 -5.44 -3.83
C TRP A 70 -13.82 -5.97 -5.27
N SER A 71 -12.85 -6.80 -5.67
CA SER A 71 -12.89 -7.53 -6.95
C SER A 71 -14.03 -8.55 -6.94
N ALA A 72 -14.14 -9.33 -5.87
CA ALA A 72 -15.23 -10.30 -5.73
C ALA A 72 -16.60 -9.60 -5.73
N VAL A 73 -16.72 -8.50 -4.99
CA VAL A 73 -17.96 -7.69 -4.96
C VAL A 73 -18.33 -7.22 -6.36
N CYS A 74 -17.41 -6.61 -7.13
CA CYS A 74 -17.76 -6.10 -8.46
C CYS A 74 -18.10 -7.20 -9.48
N ILE A 75 -17.54 -8.40 -9.32
CA ILE A 75 -17.88 -9.57 -10.14
C ILE A 75 -19.27 -10.10 -9.77
N VAL A 76 -19.55 -10.31 -8.48
CA VAL A 76 -20.82 -10.89 -8.01
C VAL A 76 -22.01 -10.00 -8.34
N ILE A 77 -21.85 -8.68 -8.30
CA ILE A 77 -22.94 -7.75 -8.62
C ILE A 77 -23.19 -7.59 -10.12
N SER A 78 -22.18 -7.84 -10.97
CA SER A 78 -22.30 -7.73 -12.43
C SER A 78 -23.06 -8.93 -13.02
N GLY A 79 -24.33 -8.75 -13.35
CA GLY A 79 -25.23 -9.78 -13.87
C GLY A 79 -26.32 -10.15 -12.85
N PRO A 80 -25.97 -10.77 -11.70
CA PRO A 80 -26.96 -11.17 -10.70
C PRO A 80 -27.74 -10.01 -10.07
N PHE A 81 -27.08 -8.86 -9.87
CA PHE A 81 -27.67 -7.71 -9.16
C PHE A 81 -27.67 -6.40 -9.97
N TRP A 82 -26.96 -6.36 -11.09
CA TRP A 82 -26.94 -5.24 -12.03
C TRP A 82 -26.80 -5.73 -13.47
N THR A 83 -27.76 -5.41 -14.33
CA THR A 83 -27.85 -5.95 -15.71
C THR A 83 -27.62 -4.92 -16.81
N ARG A 84 -27.52 -3.63 -16.47
CA ARG A 84 -27.22 -2.55 -17.42
C ARG A 84 -25.71 -2.26 -17.47
N GLY A 85 -25.32 -1.32 -18.32
CA GLY A 85 -23.95 -0.82 -18.34
C GLY A 85 -23.60 -0.14 -17.01
N TRP A 86 -22.36 -0.33 -16.53
CA TRP A 86 -21.83 0.36 -15.34
C TRP A 86 -21.88 1.90 -15.40
N PRO A 87 -21.77 2.56 -16.57
CA PRO A 87 -21.95 4.02 -16.64
C PRO A 87 -23.36 4.51 -16.30
N GLU A 88 -24.37 3.63 -16.30
CA GLU A 88 -25.77 3.97 -15.96
C GLU A 88 -26.12 3.70 -14.49
N TRP A 89 -25.17 3.18 -13.70
CA TRP A 89 -25.37 2.78 -12.31
C TRP A 89 -25.40 3.97 -11.35
#